data_AF-A0A848CJD1-F1
#
_entry.id   AF-A0A848CJD1-F1
#
_cell.length_a   1.000
_cell.length_b   1.000
_cell.length_c   1.000
_cell.angle_alpha   90.00
_cell.angle_beta   90.00
_cell.angle_gamma   90.00
#
_symmetry.space_group_name_H-M   'P 1'
#
loop_
_entity.id
_entity.type
_entity.pdbx_description
1 polymer ?
#
loop_
_entity_poly.entity_id
_entity_poly.type
_entity_poly.pdbx_seq_one_letter_code
_entity_poly.pdbx_strand_id
1 'polypeptide(L)'
;MRGTLKNKHGSPIWPATVASAVTVQMDNEQYPLDAVLAALDTDPVEHYSASRSNDIAGGTSYTVPQYIVGASHISVYLDGLKCALGTDFHEAGTEGQPSTSITFTDTVDKTTSILVRVGR
;
A
#
# COMPACT_ATOMS: atom_id res chain seq x y z
N MET A 1 -31.35 0.27 -35.80
CA MET A 1 -31.94 1.10 -34.72
C MET A 1 -31.32 0.66 -33.41
N ARG A 2 -30.61 1.53 -32.67
CA ARG A 2 -30.13 1.22 -31.31
C ARG A 2 -31.19 1.68 -30.33
N GLY A 3 -31.88 0.74 -29.68
CA GLY A 3 -32.90 1.03 -28.66
C GLY A 3 -32.27 1.05 -27.26
N THR A 4 -32.65 2.03 -26.44
CA THR A 4 -32.30 2.07 -25.02
C THR A 4 -33.38 1.34 -24.23
N LEU A 5 -33.01 0.31 -23.45
CA LEU A 5 -33.94 -0.35 -22.52
C LEU A 5 -34.38 0.67 -21.45
N LYS A 6 -35.67 0.67 -21.11
CA LYS A 6 -36.26 1.57 -20.11
C LYS A 6 -37.06 0.77 -19.08
N ASN A 7 -37.10 1.26 -17.85
CA ASN A 7 -37.95 0.67 -16.80
C ASN A 7 -39.42 1.08 -17.01
N LYS A 8 -40.32 0.55 -16.16
CA LYS A 8 -41.77 0.85 -16.22
C LYS A 8 -42.15 2.33 -16.05
N HIS A 9 -41.22 3.17 -15.60
CA HIS A 9 -41.39 4.62 -15.47
C HIS A 9 -40.67 5.41 -16.59
N GLY A 10 -40.16 4.73 -17.62
CA GLY A 10 -39.52 5.34 -18.78
C GLY A 10 -38.06 5.78 -18.56
N SER A 11 -37.47 5.53 -17.39
CA SER A 11 -36.05 5.83 -17.14
C SER A 11 -35.16 4.81 -17.85
N PRO A 12 -34.07 5.23 -18.52
CA PRO A 12 -33.09 4.31 -19.09
C PRO A 12 -32.57 3.32 -18.05
N ILE A 13 -32.53 2.04 -18.40
CA ILE A 13 -31.83 1.00 -17.65
C ILE A 13 -30.42 0.95 -18.21
N TRP A 14 -29.48 1.55 -17.50
CA TRP A 14 -28.06 1.36 -17.77
C TRP A 14 -27.64 0.03 -17.13
N PRO A 15 -26.92 -0.85 -17.85
CA PRO A 15 -26.28 -1.98 -17.19
C PRO A 15 -25.32 -1.41 -16.14
N ALA A 16 -25.48 -1.82 -14.88
CA ALA A 16 -24.51 -1.49 -13.84
C ALA A 16 -23.23 -2.25 -14.19
N THR A 17 -22.19 -1.53 -14.63
CA THR A 17 -20.88 -2.15 -14.83
C THR A 17 -20.26 -2.30 -13.45
N VAL A 18 -20.14 -3.55 -13.00
CA VAL A 18 -19.39 -3.93 -11.79
C VAL A 18 -18.01 -4.45 -12.22
N ALA A 19 -17.00 -4.36 -11.34
CA ALA A 19 -15.64 -4.77 -11.67
C ALA A 19 -15.56 -6.22 -12.19
N SER A 20 -16.36 -7.14 -11.63
CA SER A 20 -16.44 -8.54 -12.08
C SER A 20 -17.01 -8.73 -13.49
N ALA A 21 -17.65 -7.71 -14.08
CA ALA A 21 -18.22 -7.74 -15.43
C ALA A 21 -17.25 -7.26 -16.53
N VAL A 22 -16.03 -6.84 -16.15
CA VAL A 22 -14.98 -6.37 -17.05
C VAL A 22 -13.81 -7.37 -17.01
N THR A 23 -13.29 -7.76 -18.17
CA THR A 23 -12.12 -8.63 -18.26
C THR A 23 -10.88 -7.88 -18.77
N VAL A 24 -9.72 -8.25 -18.23
CA VAL A 24 -8.40 -7.80 -18.66
C VAL A 24 -7.72 -8.98 -19.36
N GLN A 25 -7.11 -8.74 -20.51
CA GLN A 25 -6.40 -9.77 -21.26
C GLN A 25 -4.90 -9.63 -20.99
N MET A 26 -4.28 -10.67 -20.42
CA MET A 26 -2.83 -10.75 -20.13
C MET A 26 -2.33 -12.09 -20.61
N ASP A 27 -1.22 -12.13 -21.35
CA ASP A 27 -0.59 -13.38 -21.83
C ASP A 27 -1.57 -14.38 -22.49
N ASN A 28 -2.46 -13.85 -23.34
CA ASN A 28 -3.53 -14.61 -24.02
C ASN A 28 -4.61 -15.22 -23.10
N GLU A 29 -4.63 -14.89 -21.81
CA GLU A 29 -5.62 -15.33 -20.85
C GLU A 29 -6.50 -14.16 -20.39
N GLN A 30 -7.77 -14.43 -20.05
CA GLN A 30 -8.73 -13.40 -19.63
C GLN A 30 -9.00 -13.51 -18.13
N TYR A 31 -8.76 -12.42 -17.42
CA TYR A 31 -8.97 -12.31 -15.98
C TYR A 31 -10.07 -11.29 -15.71
N PRO A 32 -11.00 -11.56 -14.78
CA PRO A 32 -11.95 -10.54 -14.36
C PRO A 32 -11.19 -9.43 -13.60
N LEU A 33 -11.60 -8.18 -13.79
CA LEU A 33 -10.90 -7.00 -13.27
C LEU A 33 -10.83 -7.00 -11.74
N ASP A 34 -11.81 -7.58 -11.05
CA ASP A 34 -11.78 -7.74 -9.59
C ASP A 34 -10.65 -8.66 -9.10
N ALA A 35 -10.37 -9.76 -9.81
CA ALA A 35 -9.25 -10.65 -9.50
C ALA A 35 -7.91 -9.98 -9.78
N VAL A 36 -7.81 -9.19 -10.86
CA VAL A 36 -6.60 -8.40 -11.16
C VAL A 36 -6.35 -7.36 -10.08
N LEU A 37 -7.40 -6.66 -9.63
CA LEU A 37 -7.30 -5.68 -8.55
C LEU A 37 -6.93 -6.34 -7.21
N ALA A 38 -7.51 -7.50 -6.91
CA ALA A 38 -7.17 -8.27 -5.71
C ALA A 38 -5.70 -8.74 -5.74
N ALA A 39 -5.20 -9.18 -6.89
CA ALA A 39 -3.80 -9.58 -7.06
C ALA A 39 -2.84 -8.38 -6.90
N LEU A 40 -3.19 -7.21 -7.45
CA LEU A 40 -2.43 -5.97 -7.25
C LEU A 40 -2.40 -5.54 -5.77
N ASP A 41 -3.42 -5.90 -5.00
CA ASP A 41 -3.45 -5.68 -3.55
C ASP A 41 -2.67 -6.74 -2.76
N THR A 42 -2.13 -7.80 -3.38
CA THR A 42 -1.31 -8.79 -2.66
C THR A 42 0.20 -8.55 -2.74
N ASP A 43 0.66 -7.68 -3.63
CA ASP A 43 2.09 -7.39 -3.74
C ASP A 43 2.55 -6.49 -2.58
N PRO A 44 3.60 -6.90 -1.83
CA PRO A 44 4.13 -6.05 -0.77
C PRO A 44 4.69 -4.77 -1.38
N VAL A 45 4.27 -3.64 -0.85
CA VAL A 45 4.80 -2.35 -1.30
C VAL A 45 6.12 -2.09 -0.60
N GLU A 46 7.17 -1.88 -1.39
CA GLU A 46 8.50 -1.61 -0.90
C GLU A 46 8.87 -0.12 -1.04
N HIS A 47 9.60 0.39 -0.06
CA HIS A 47 10.26 1.70 -0.13
C HIS A 47 11.73 1.53 0.25
N TYR A 48 12.63 2.03 -0.60
CA TYR A 48 14.07 1.92 -0.40
C TYR A 48 14.75 3.29 -0.42
N SER A 49 15.65 3.52 0.53
CA SER A 49 16.45 4.75 0.66
C SER A 49 17.86 4.43 1.13
N ALA A 50 18.86 4.62 0.28
CA ALA A 50 20.27 4.34 0.61
C ALA A 50 21.18 5.58 0.67
N SER A 51 20.73 6.70 0.12
CA SER A 51 21.50 7.94 0.09
C SER A 51 20.61 9.10 0.45
N ARG A 52 20.85 9.68 1.63
CA ARG A 52 20.16 10.89 2.09
C ARG A 52 21.17 12.04 2.19
N SER A 53 20.68 13.27 2.10
CA SER A 53 21.51 14.46 2.29
C SER A 53 21.93 14.64 3.75
N ASN A 54 21.03 14.29 4.68
CA ASN A 54 21.18 14.46 6.11
C ASN A 54 20.79 13.18 6.87
N ASP A 55 21.26 13.07 8.10
CA ASP A 55 20.87 12.00 9.03
C ASP A 55 19.41 12.18 9.46
N ILE A 56 18.74 11.09 9.81
CA ILE A 56 17.40 11.10 10.40
C ILE A 56 17.57 11.01 11.91
N ALA A 57 17.32 12.10 12.63
CA ALA A 57 17.40 12.08 14.09
C ALA A 57 16.32 11.16 14.69
N GLY A 58 16.65 10.46 15.77
CA GLY A 58 15.68 9.65 16.54
C GLY A 58 14.43 10.47 16.91
N GLY A 59 13.27 9.82 16.84
CA GLY A 59 11.96 10.44 17.04
C GLY A 59 11.44 11.27 15.86
N THR A 60 12.23 11.50 14.81
CA THR A 60 11.79 12.23 13.62
C THR A 60 10.88 11.36 12.77
N SER A 61 9.79 11.93 12.27
CA SER A 61 8.88 11.25 11.34
C SER A 61 9.58 10.93 10.02
N TYR A 62 9.50 9.68 9.60
CA TYR A 62 9.98 9.17 8.32
C TYR A 62 8.80 8.63 7.50
N THR A 63 8.68 9.10 6.25
CA THR A 63 7.57 8.74 5.37
C THR A 63 7.77 7.34 4.78
N VAL A 64 6.74 6.52 4.83
CA VAL A 64 6.71 5.14 4.34
C VAL A 64 5.42 4.87 3.54
N PRO A 65 5.35 3.76 2.78
CA PRO A 65 4.10 3.34 2.16
C PRO A 65 2.98 3.19 3.19
N GLN A 66 1.74 3.38 2.75
CA GLN A 66 0.59 3.30 3.63
C GLN A 66 0.45 1.90 4.25
N TYR A 67 0.25 1.83 5.57
CA TYR A 67 0.00 0.61 6.34
C TYR A 67 -1.10 0.87 7.40
N ILE A 68 -1.64 -0.19 8.02
CA ILE A 68 -2.55 -0.07 9.18
C ILE A 68 -1.75 -0.22 10.47
N VAL A 69 -1.81 0.79 11.34
CA VAL A 69 -1.11 0.80 12.63
C VAL A 69 -1.61 -0.35 13.51
N GLY A 70 -0.70 -1.13 14.08
CA GLY A 70 -0.99 -2.29 14.92
C GLY A 70 -1.28 -3.59 14.16
N ALA A 71 -1.39 -3.56 12.83
CA ALA A 71 -1.69 -4.76 12.04
C ALA A 71 -0.49 -5.71 11.85
N SER A 72 0.73 -5.31 12.26
CA SER A 72 1.98 -6.07 12.05
C SER A 72 2.30 -6.36 10.57
N HIS A 73 1.81 -5.52 9.66
CA HIS A 73 2.01 -5.64 8.22
C HIS A 73 3.25 -4.87 7.71
N ILE A 74 3.86 -4.04 8.56
CA ILE A 74 5.07 -3.29 8.23
C ILE A 74 6.32 -4.01 8.73
N SER A 75 7.34 -4.10 7.88
CA SER A 75 8.68 -4.58 8.23
C SER A 75 9.72 -3.57 7.78
N VAL A 76 10.57 -3.15 8.69
CA VAL A 76 11.63 -2.16 8.45
C VAL A 76 12.99 -2.84 8.58
N TYR A 77 13.91 -2.50 7.68
CA TYR A 77 15.28 -3.01 7.67
C TYR A 77 16.26 -1.85 7.54
N LEU A 78 17.31 -1.85 8.37
CA LEU A 78 18.44 -0.92 8.31
C LEU A 78 19.71 -1.71 7.96
N ASP A 79 20.35 -1.37 6.85
CA ASP A 79 21.50 -2.13 6.29
C ASP A 79 21.24 -3.62 6.14
N GLY A 80 19.99 -3.98 5.85
CA GLY A 80 19.52 -5.36 5.72
C GLY A 80 19.20 -6.06 7.04
N LEU A 81 19.47 -5.44 8.20
CA LEU A 81 19.08 -5.96 9.51
C LEU A 81 17.62 -5.61 9.80
N LYS A 82 16.83 -6.60 10.20
CA LYS A 82 15.41 -6.42 10.53
C LYS A 82 15.27 -5.68 11.87
N CYS A 83 14.54 -4.56 11.84
CA CYS A 83 14.22 -3.76 13.01
C CYS A 83 13.03 -4.34 13.79
N ALA A 84 13.08 -4.25 15.11
CA ALA A 84 12.01 -4.61 16.02
C ALA A 84 11.07 -3.43 16.27
N LEU A 85 9.77 -3.66 16.06
CA LEU A 85 8.71 -2.70 16.39
C LEU A 85 8.68 -2.43 17.89
N GLY A 86 8.64 -1.16 18.27
CA GLY A 86 8.62 -0.70 19.66
C GLY A 86 10.01 -0.62 20.32
N THR A 87 11.07 -1.03 19.63
CA THR A 87 12.46 -0.94 20.11
C THR A 87 13.32 -0.12 19.15
N ASP A 88 13.36 -0.49 17.88
CA ASP A 88 14.19 0.18 16.88
C ASP A 88 13.39 1.24 16.08
N PHE A 89 12.10 0.99 15.90
CA PHE A 89 11.17 1.94 15.28
C PHE A 89 9.78 1.84 15.90
N HIS A 90 9.01 2.91 15.77
CA HIS A 90 7.62 3.00 16.20
C HIS A 90 6.72 3.39 15.03
N GLU A 91 5.55 2.78 14.97
CA GLU A 91 4.48 3.24 14.09
C GLU A 91 3.97 4.60 14.58
N ALA A 92 3.74 5.53 13.65
CA ALA A 92 3.15 6.82 13.96
C ALA A 92 1.67 6.80 13.59
N GLY A 93 0.77 7.07 14.53
CA GLY A 93 -0.66 7.17 14.27
C GLY A 93 -1.52 6.51 15.34
N THR A 94 -2.77 6.21 14.98
CA THR A 94 -3.76 5.57 15.86
C THR A 94 -3.95 4.12 15.43
N GLU A 95 -3.96 3.20 16.40
CA GLU A 95 -4.20 1.77 16.17
C GLU A 95 -5.49 1.53 15.34
N GLY A 96 -5.38 0.65 14.34
CA GLY A 96 -6.47 0.33 13.42
C GLY A 96 -6.78 1.39 12.36
N GLN A 97 -5.99 2.48 12.29
CA GLN A 97 -6.11 3.51 11.25
C GLN A 97 -4.93 3.45 10.27
N PRO A 98 -5.12 3.90 9.02
CA PRO A 98 -4.03 4.00 8.06
C PRO A 98 -3.01 5.07 8.47
N SER A 99 -1.74 4.78 8.26
CA SER A 99 -0.62 5.71 8.42
C SER A 99 0.38 5.59 7.28
N THR A 100 1.13 6.66 7.01
CA THR A 100 2.23 6.73 6.04
C THR A 100 3.53 7.15 6.71
N SER A 101 3.64 7.02 8.03
CA SER A 101 4.77 7.53 8.81
C SER A 101 5.20 6.55 9.89
N ILE A 102 6.51 6.50 10.16
CA ILE A 102 7.12 5.83 11.31
C ILE A 102 8.12 6.78 11.98
N THR A 103 8.59 6.45 13.17
CA THR A 103 9.76 7.10 13.80
C THR A 103 10.80 6.05 14.15
N PHE A 104 12.08 6.39 14.01
CA PHE A 104 13.17 5.56 14.50
C PHE A 104 13.48 5.94 15.95
N THR A 105 13.89 4.97 16.77
CA THR A 105 14.28 5.25 18.16
C THR A 105 15.61 5.99 18.20
N ASP A 106 16.59 5.49 17.43
CA ASP A 106 17.93 6.08 17.32
C ASP A 106 18.09 6.88 16.03
N THR A 107 19.16 7.68 15.99
CA THR A 107 19.56 8.39 14.78
C THR A 107 20.00 7.40 13.70
N VAL A 108 19.44 7.56 12.49
CA VAL A 108 19.82 6.79 11.31
C VAL A 108 20.74 7.65 10.44
N ASP A 109 22.01 7.24 10.36
CA ASP A 109 23.03 7.93 9.55
C ASP A 109 22.60 8.01 8.09
N LYS A 110 22.92 9.09 7.39
CA LYS A 110 22.53 9.33 6.00
C LYS A 110 22.99 8.27 4.99
N THR A 111 23.99 7.47 5.36
CA THR A 111 24.57 6.40 4.55
C THR A 111 23.94 5.03 4.80
N THR A 112 23.17 4.86 5.88
CA THR A 112 22.47 3.61 6.18
C THR A 112 21.38 3.36 5.15
N SER A 113 21.32 2.17 4.60
CA SER A 113 20.22 1.78 3.72
C SER A 113 18.97 1.45 4.53
N ILE A 114 17.83 2.00 4.12
CA ILE A 114 16.51 1.79 4.72
C ILE A 114 15.69 1.04 3.69
N LEU A 115 15.13 -0.10 4.08
CA LEU A 115 14.11 -0.82 3.31
C LEU A 115 12.87 -0.96 4.18
N VAL A 116 11.74 -0.50 3.67
CA VAL A 116 10.43 -0.69 4.31
C VAL A 116 9.57 -1.53 3.40
N ARG A 117 8.98 -2.58 3.96
CA ARG A 117 8.04 -3.47 3.27
C ARG A 117 6.70 -3.41 3.98
N VAL A 118 5.63 -3.20 3.23
CA VAL A 118 4.26 -3.26 3.74
C VAL A 118 3.52 -4.39 3.03
N GLY A 119 3.12 -5.41 3.77
CA GLY A 119 2.18 -6.43 3.30
C GLY A 119 0.78 -5.82 3.21
N ARG A 120 0.11 -6.02 2.08
CA ARG A 120 -1.28 -5.58 1.87
C ARG A 120 -2.24 -6.76 2.01
#